data_AF-A0A9X3J1T8-F1
#
_entry.id   AF-A0A9X3J1T8-F1
#
_cell.length_a   1.000
_cell.length_b   1.000
_cell.length_c   1.000
_cell.angle_alpha   90.00
_cell.angle_beta   90.00
_cell.angle_gamma   90.00
#
_symmetry.space_group_name_H-M   'P 1'
#
loop_
_entity.id
_entity.type
_entity.pdbx_description
1 polymer ?
#
loop_
_entity_poly.entity_id
_entity_poly.type
_entity_poly.pdbx_seq_one_letter_code
_entity_poly.pdbx_strand_id
1 'polypeptide(L)'
;MFERDALGRLVRAENPASKLTWEYDAVGRVVRSTQNGDIIDYAYDAGGNCTQRTLRPGLWQAVPHTTRYVHDAQGQLTALELARDRLEIERDPLGRPTRQASVSGYRLEQSFDARGALTEQRSTEVRRRYTYDGAGNLHTVQDARWGLTEYRHDRSDRILVAQRQRSGHESFRYDAVGLVAHARRVAPEGERDLAYLHDTAGRLHRVGDTEHTYDEAGRLVRKTVRRNGFRPQSWAYRWDSLDRLAEVRTPEGQIWRYSYDPLGRRVRKYNPATRESVHFTWDGDVLLREVFLKPRGAQHDQQVVRIVHWQHEPGTFVPLARLEDGQLSYVVTDHLGTPKELVTPTGEVVWRAHHAVWGAVLATDDASKCPIRFQGQYEDPETGLYYNRFRYYDPATSLYLSPDPIGLLGGLQPDAYVHNPNGWLDPLGLHLNSNNATGNFGIYEIRINGILHKYGKADLNRITQSTGLPTRLHQQVRKFGIIHGIENVEAKVIMEKLPTTKVAKDFETKVLQDYFDRTQIVPEGNKRSFKPILKPSPKCG
;
A
#
# COMPACT_ATOMS: atom_id res chain seq x y z
N MET A 1 -12.37 2.87 -23.58
CA MET A 1 -13.81 3.16 -23.56
C MET A 1 -14.30 3.05 -22.12
N PHE A 2 -15.16 3.97 -21.69
CA PHE A 2 -15.88 3.88 -20.41
C PHE A 2 -17.36 4.12 -20.69
N GLU A 3 -18.22 3.26 -20.15
CA GLU A 3 -19.68 3.41 -20.22
C GLU A 3 -20.22 3.54 -18.79
N ARG A 4 -21.18 4.45 -18.63
CA ARG A 4 -21.81 4.73 -17.34
C ARG A 4 -23.32 4.58 -17.47
N ASP A 5 -23.97 4.20 -16.37
CA ASP A 5 -25.42 4.24 -16.29
C ASP A 5 -25.94 5.67 -16.07
N ALA A 6 -27.27 5.83 -16.00
CA ALA A 6 -27.93 7.11 -15.78
C ALA A 6 -27.57 7.78 -14.43
N LEU A 7 -27.01 7.03 -13.47
CA LEU A 7 -26.54 7.53 -12.18
C LEU A 7 -25.03 7.87 -12.21
N GLY A 8 -24.37 7.76 -13.37
CA GLY A 8 -22.95 8.03 -13.55
C GLY A 8 -22.02 6.92 -13.04
N ARG A 9 -22.57 5.77 -12.62
CA ARG A 9 -21.79 4.62 -12.15
C ARG A 9 -21.19 3.87 -13.33
N LEU A 10 -19.98 3.35 -13.18
CA LEU A 10 -19.25 2.69 -14.27
C LEU A 10 -19.81 1.29 -14.52
N VAL A 11 -20.44 1.05 -15.67
CA VAL A 11 -21.02 -0.28 -16.01
C VAL A 11 -20.13 -1.10 -16.93
N ARG A 12 -19.27 -0.44 -17.71
CA ARG A 12 -18.28 -1.11 -18.56
C ARG A 12 -17.04 -0.24 -18.72
N ALA A 13 -15.88 -0.87 -18.76
CA ALA A 13 -14.64 -0.25 -19.16
C ALA A 13 -13.85 -1.22 -20.03
N GLU A 14 -13.26 -0.72 -21.11
CA GLU A 14 -12.55 -1.56 -22.07
C GLU A 14 -11.36 -0.84 -22.70
N ASN A 15 -10.27 -1.58 -22.87
CA ASN A 15 -9.09 -1.22 -23.64
C ASN A 15 -8.59 -2.46 -24.40
N PRO A 16 -7.56 -2.36 -25.27
CA PRO A 16 -7.07 -3.52 -26.03
C PRO A 16 -6.60 -4.71 -25.19
N ALA A 17 -6.28 -4.51 -23.91
CA ALA A 17 -5.76 -5.55 -23.03
C ALA A 17 -6.85 -6.18 -22.13
N SER A 18 -7.95 -5.48 -21.87
CA SER A 18 -8.94 -5.94 -20.89
C SER A 18 -10.32 -5.35 -21.10
N LYS A 19 -11.33 -6.17 -20.78
CA LYS A 19 -12.75 -5.81 -20.72
C LYS A 19 -13.29 -6.06 -19.32
N LEU A 20 -13.92 -5.03 -18.76
CA LEU A 20 -14.50 -5.00 -17.43
C LEU A 20 -15.98 -4.63 -17.51
N THR A 21 -16.83 -5.29 -16.72
CA THR A 21 -18.23 -4.89 -16.53
C THR A 21 -18.65 -4.99 -15.08
N TRP A 22 -19.64 -4.19 -14.69
CA TRP A 22 -20.20 -4.18 -13.33
C TRP A 22 -21.72 -4.18 -13.38
N GLU A 23 -22.32 -4.97 -12.47
CA GLU A 23 -23.74 -4.94 -12.18
C GLU A 23 -23.93 -4.43 -10.75
N TYR A 24 -24.92 -3.57 -10.56
CA TYR A 24 -25.20 -2.91 -9.30
C TYR A 24 -26.58 -3.29 -8.78
N ASP A 25 -26.74 -3.35 -7.46
CA ASP A 25 -28.06 -3.38 -6.85
C ASP A 25 -28.74 -1.99 -6.82
N ALA A 26 -29.96 -1.95 -6.27
CA ALA A 26 -30.76 -0.74 -6.17
C ALA A 26 -30.13 0.37 -5.31
N VAL A 27 -29.23 0.02 -4.38
CA VAL A 27 -28.52 0.99 -3.51
C VAL A 27 -27.12 1.32 -4.02
N GLY A 28 -26.72 0.77 -5.18
CA GLY A 28 -25.46 1.08 -5.86
C GLY A 28 -24.24 0.29 -5.41
N ARG A 29 -24.42 -0.83 -4.72
CA ARG A 29 -23.35 -1.78 -4.43
C ARG A 29 -23.11 -2.69 -5.64
N VAL A 30 -21.86 -3.05 -5.90
CA VAL A 30 -21.50 -3.99 -6.97
C VAL A 30 -21.91 -5.39 -6.56
N VAL A 31 -22.87 -5.99 -7.25
CA VAL A 31 -23.29 -7.40 -7.00
C VAL A 31 -22.59 -8.38 -7.93
N ARG A 32 -22.08 -7.90 -9.07
CA ARG A 32 -21.23 -8.67 -9.97
C ARG A 32 -20.19 -7.79 -10.63
N SER A 33 -18.97 -8.31 -10.76
CA SER A 33 -17.99 -7.78 -11.70
C SER A 33 -17.50 -8.88 -12.63
N THR A 34 -17.21 -8.52 -13.88
CA THR A 34 -16.60 -9.42 -14.86
C THR A 34 -15.27 -8.85 -15.32
N GLN A 35 -14.21 -9.66 -15.35
CA GLN A 35 -12.86 -9.27 -15.73
C GLN A 35 -12.27 -10.30 -16.69
N ASN A 36 -12.18 -9.96 -17.98
CA ASN A 36 -11.59 -10.86 -19.00
C ASN A 36 -12.17 -12.28 -18.99
N GLY A 37 -13.48 -12.41 -18.71
CA GLY A 37 -14.20 -13.68 -18.61
C GLY A 37 -14.40 -14.18 -17.18
N ASP A 38 -13.54 -13.82 -16.22
CA ASP A 38 -13.77 -14.14 -14.82
C ASP A 38 -14.98 -13.39 -14.28
N ILE A 39 -15.87 -14.08 -13.58
CA ILE A 39 -17.03 -13.48 -12.94
C ILE A 39 -16.83 -13.51 -11.43
N ILE A 40 -17.03 -12.38 -10.77
CA ILE A 40 -16.98 -12.25 -9.31
C ILE A 40 -18.34 -11.77 -8.85
N ASP A 41 -19.06 -12.61 -8.11
CA ASP A 41 -20.35 -12.28 -7.52
C ASP A 41 -20.19 -11.93 -6.04
N TYR A 42 -21.00 -10.99 -5.58
CA TYR A 42 -21.02 -10.52 -4.20
C TYR A 42 -22.45 -10.63 -3.65
N ALA A 43 -22.56 -11.14 -2.43
CA ALA A 43 -23.77 -11.06 -1.63
C ALA A 43 -23.53 -10.14 -0.43
N TYR A 44 -24.57 -9.42 -0.01
CA TYR A 44 -24.48 -8.46 1.08
C TYR A 44 -25.59 -8.70 2.10
N ASP A 45 -25.33 -8.35 3.36
CA ASP A 45 -26.38 -8.22 4.37
C ASP A 45 -27.16 -6.89 4.24
N ALA A 46 -28.13 -6.69 5.13
CA ALA A 46 -28.92 -5.47 5.21
C ALA A 46 -28.09 -4.25 5.69
N GLY A 47 -26.99 -4.48 6.41
CA GLY A 47 -26.07 -3.44 6.88
C GLY A 47 -25.07 -2.95 5.83
N GLY A 48 -24.98 -3.62 4.68
CA GLY A 48 -24.05 -3.27 3.62
C GLY A 48 -22.76 -4.10 3.59
N ASN A 49 -22.58 -5.04 4.52
CA ASN A 49 -21.37 -5.84 4.60
C ASN A 49 -21.43 -7.01 3.61
N CYS A 50 -20.33 -7.28 2.92
CA CYS A 50 -20.24 -8.39 1.97
C CYS A 50 -20.25 -9.71 2.75
N THR A 51 -21.25 -10.57 2.58
CA THR A 51 -21.36 -11.86 3.28
C THR A 51 -20.81 -13.03 2.48
N GLN A 52 -20.72 -12.88 1.15
CA GLN A 52 -20.17 -13.91 0.28
C GLN A 52 -19.53 -13.28 -0.95
N ARG A 53 -18.37 -13.81 -1.36
CA ARG A 53 -17.77 -13.55 -2.67
C ARG A 53 -17.53 -14.86 -3.38
N THR A 54 -17.99 -14.98 -4.62
CA THR A 54 -17.79 -16.17 -5.45
C THR A 54 -17.08 -15.78 -6.74
N LEU A 55 -15.84 -16.25 -6.91
CA LEU A 55 -15.09 -16.16 -8.17
C LEU A 55 -15.40 -17.39 -9.02
N ARG A 56 -15.93 -17.16 -10.22
CA ARG A 56 -16.16 -18.15 -11.28
C ARG A 56 -15.17 -17.88 -12.41
N PRO A 57 -14.11 -18.69 -12.52
CA PRO A 57 -13.11 -18.54 -13.56
C PRO A 57 -13.71 -18.68 -14.95
N GLY A 58 -13.48 -17.71 -15.84
CA GLY A 58 -13.97 -17.78 -17.22
C GLY A 58 -13.01 -18.45 -18.18
N LEU A 59 -11.71 -18.41 -17.87
CA LEU A 59 -10.63 -19.01 -18.63
C LEU A 59 -9.81 -19.95 -17.73
N TRP A 60 -8.98 -20.79 -18.36
CA TRP A 60 -7.94 -21.57 -17.68
C TRP A 60 -8.45 -22.68 -16.72
N GLN A 61 -9.71 -23.10 -16.90
CA GLN A 61 -10.32 -24.31 -16.30
C GLN A 61 -10.18 -24.43 -14.77
N ALA A 62 -10.16 -23.30 -14.06
CA ALA A 62 -10.13 -23.30 -12.59
C ALA A 62 -11.52 -23.54 -12.00
N VAL A 63 -11.57 -24.22 -10.85
CA VAL A 63 -12.83 -24.44 -10.11
C VAL A 63 -13.34 -23.14 -9.50
N PRO A 64 -14.66 -22.92 -9.41
CA PRO A 64 -15.22 -21.81 -8.67
C PRO A 64 -14.73 -21.78 -7.23
N HIS A 65 -14.36 -20.60 -6.75
CA HIS A 65 -13.91 -20.38 -5.38
C HIS A 65 -14.91 -19.46 -4.68
N THR A 66 -15.42 -19.88 -3.53
CA THR A 66 -16.32 -19.07 -2.70
C THR A 66 -15.68 -18.81 -1.36
N THR A 67 -15.73 -17.55 -0.95
CA THR A 67 -15.36 -17.08 0.39
C THR A 67 -16.61 -16.56 1.08
N ARG A 68 -16.84 -16.94 2.35
CA ARG A 68 -17.92 -16.39 3.16
C ARG A 68 -17.37 -15.56 4.30
N TYR A 69 -18.09 -14.50 4.63
CA TYR A 69 -17.73 -13.53 5.65
C TYR A 69 -18.85 -13.43 6.66
N VAL A 70 -18.49 -13.46 7.94
CA VAL A 70 -19.41 -13.23 9.06
C VAL A 70 -19.04 -11.92 9.72
N HIS A 71 -20.04 -11.07 9.93
CA HIS A 71 -19.87 -9.77 10.56
C HIS A 71 -20.69 -9.70 11.84
N ASP A 72 -20.22 -8.90 12.80
CA ASP A 72 -21.02 -8.52 13.96
C ASP A 72 -21.99 -7.37 13.62
N ALA A 73 -22.77 -6.93 14.63
CA ALA A 73 -23.72 -5.84 14.50
C ALA A 73 -23.06 -4.46 14.24
N GLN A 74 -21.74 -4.32 14.44
CA GLN A 74 -20.97 -3.12 14.12
C GLN A 74 -20.32 -3.20 12.73
N GLY A 75 -20.57 -4.28 11.98
CA GLY A 75 -20.01 -4.52 10.65
C GLY A 75 -18.54 -4.97 10.67
N GLN A 76 -18.00 -5.37 11.83
CA GLN A 76 -16.63 -5.89 11.90
C GLN A 76 -16.60 -7.36 11.50
N LEU A 77 -15.56 -7.77 10.76
CA LEU A 77 -15.37 -9.17 10.36
C LEU A 77 -15.00 -10.03 11.59
N THR A 78 -15.84 -11.01 11.91
CA THR A 78 -15.67 -11.94 13.04
C THR A 78 -15.37 -13.37 12.61
N ALA A 79 -15.69 -13.74 11.37
CA ALA A 79 -15.24 -15.01 10.81
C ALA A 79 -15.13 -14.99 9.29
N LEU A 80 -14.26 -15.86 8.77
CA LEU A 80 -13.97 -16.04 7.36
C LEU A 80 -13.96 -17.54 7.06
N GLU A 81 -14.77 -17.99 6.10
CA GLU A 81 -14.76 -19.38 5.63
C GLU A 81 -14.12 -19.44 4.24
N LEU A 82 -13.04 -20.21 4.12
CA LEU A 82 -12.39 -20.48 2.85
C LEU A 82 -11.75 -21.87 2.83
N ALA A 83 -11.75 -22.50 1.65
CA ALA A 83 -11.10 -23.79 1.43
C ALA A 83 -11.44 -24.88 2.48
N ARG A 84 -12.69 -24.90 2.96
CA ARG A 84 -13.23 -25.81 3.99
C ARG A 84 -12.70 -25.60 5.40
N ASP A 85 -11.94 -24.53 5.65
CA ASP A 85 -11.56 -24.10 6.99
C ASP A 85 -12.32 -22.81 7.36
N ARG A 86 -12.42 -22.56 8.66
CA ARG A 86 -13.08 -21.37 9.21
C ARG A 86 -12.14 -20.68 10.18
N LEU A 87 -11.79 -19.44 9.87
CA LEU A 87 -11.01 -18.55 10.73
C LEU A 87 -11.96 -17.66 11.52
N GLU A 88 -11.93 -17.77 12.83
CA GLU A 88 -12.60 -16.87 13.77
C GLU A 88 -11.65 -15.75 14.18
N ILE A 89 -12.20 -14.53 14.27
CA ILE A 89 -11.48 -13.31 14.61
C ILE A 89 -12.23 -12.63 15.76
N GLU A 90 -11.65 -12.69 16.95
CA GLU A 90 -12.12 -11.93 18.10
C GLU A 90 -11.50 -10.54 18.08
N ARG A 91 -12.31 -9.54 18.40
CA ARG A 91 -11.92 -8.13 18.39
C ARG A 91 -12.25 -7.48 19.71
N ASP A 92 -11.47 -6.47 20.05
CA ASP A 92 -11.80 -5.58 21.16
C ASP A 92 -12.86 -4.53 20.76
N PRO A 93 -13.37 -3.72 21.72
CA PRO A 93 -14.37 -2.68 21.42
C PRO A 93 -13.91 -1.59 20.44
N LEU A 94 -12.62 -1.50 20.13
CA LEU A 94 -12.06 -0.57 19.12
C LEU A 94 -11.92 -1.23 17.74
N GLY A 95 -12.40 -2.47 17.57
CA GLY A 95 -12.39 -3.23 16.33
C GLY A 95 -11.04 -3.89 16.00
N ARG A 96 -10.08 -3.91 16.94
CA ARG A 96 -8.75 -4.47 16.71
C ARG A 96 -8.75 -5.98 16.96
N PRO A 97 -8.12 -6.81 16.10
CA PRO A 97 -8.09 -8.26 16.27
C PRO A 97 -7.20 -8.66 17.44
N THR A 98 -7.79 -9.21 18.51
CA THR A 98 -7.07 -9.68 19.71
C THR A 98 -6.77 -11.17 19.66
N ARG A 99 -7.60 -11.94 18.94
CA ARG A 99 -7.36 -13.37 18.72
C ARG A 99 -7.85 -13.77 17.34
N GLN A 100 -7.05 -14.57 16.66
CA GLN A 100 -7.43 -15.27 15.43
C GLN A 100 -7.25 -16.76 15.66
N ALA A 101 -8.22 -17.58 15.30
CA ALA A 101 -8.12 -19.01 15.44
C ALA A 101 -8.89 -19.74 14.34
N SER A 102 -8.30 -20.78 13.77
CA SER A 102 -9.05 -21.64 12.85
C SER A 102 -9.54 -22.91 13.52
N VAL A 103 -10.62 -23.47 12.97
CA VAL A 103 -11.18 -24.76 13.46
C VAL A 103 -10.18 -25.93 13.33
N SER A 104 -9.16 -25.77 12.48
CA SER A 104 -8.11 -26.76 12.24
C SER A 104 -6.88 -26.66 13.16
N GLY A 105 -6.79 -25.62 14.00
CA GLY A 105 -5.77 -25.50 15.05
C GLY A 105 -4.86 -24.27 14.98
N TYR A 106 -4.87 -23.51 13.88
CA TYR A 106 -4.18 -22.23 13.80
C TYR A 106 -4.64 -21.30 14.94
N ARG A 107 -3.70 -20.59 15.57
CA ARG A 107 -3.99 -19.59 16.61
C ARG A 107 -2.96 -18.47 16.60
N LEU A 108 -3.44 -17.24 16.72
CA LEU A 108 -2.65 -16.04 16.95
C LEU A 108 -3.35 -15.19 18.00
N GLU A 109 -2.60 -14.71 18.99
CA GLU A 109 -3.06 -13.73 19.97
C GLU A 109 -2.29 -12.43 19.83
N GLN A 110 -2.98 -11.32 20.06
CA GLN A 110 -2.46 -9.97 19.88
C GLN A 110 -2.91 -9.07 21.03
N SER A 111 -1.98 -8.23 21.48
CA SER A 111 -2.23 -7.22 22.51
C SER A 111 -1.92 -5.83 21.98
N PHE A 112 -2.65 -4.83 22.45
CA PHE A 112 -2.49 -3.45 22.03
C PHE A 112 -2.39 -2.52 23.25
N ASP A 113 -1.71 -1.40 23.10
CA ASP A 113 -1.70 -0.35 24.11
C ASP A 113 -2.96 0.54 24.04
N ALA A 114 -3.05 1.49 24.96
CA ALA A 114 -4.13 2.46 25.03
C ALA A 114 -4.15 3.44 23.83
N ARG A 115 -3.06 3.56 23.06
CA ARG A 115 -2.96 4.43 21.89
C ARG A 115 -3.35 3.72 20.59
N GLY A 116 -3.66 2.43 20.61
CA GLY A 116 -3.98 1.69 19.39
C GLY A 116 -2.86 0.77 18.91
N ALA A 117 -1.65 0.90 19.46
CA ALA A 117 -0.45 0.29 18.88
C ALA A 117 -0.28 -1.16 19.32
N LEU A 118 0.09 -2.04 18.37
CA LEU A 118 0.32 -3.46 18.61
C LEU A 118 1.53 -3.65 19.52
N THR A 119 1.38 -4.28 20.69
CA THR A 119 2.47 -4.47 21.66
C THR A 119 3.00 -5.89 21.72
N GLU A 120 2.17 -6.89 21.42
CA GLU A 120 2.58 -8.29 21.42
C GLU A 120 1.82 -9.10 20.36
N GLN A 121 2.50 -10.09 19.79
CA GLN A 121 1.95 -11.17 18.97
C GLN A 121 2.47 -12.51 19.47
N ARG A 122 1.58 -13.49 19.60
CA ARG A 122 1.92 -14.83 20.10
C ARG A 122 1.13 -15.93 19.40
N SER A 123 1.86 -16.92 18.87
CA SER A 123 1.36 -18.24 18.47
C SER A 123 2.31 -19.32 19.00
N THR A 124 2.16 -20.57 18.55
CA THR A 124 3.10 -21.66 18.84
C THR A 124 4.52 -21.33 18.38
N GLU A 125 4.67 -20.76 17.18
CA GLU A 125 5.98 -20.49 16.57
C GLU A 125 6.26 -19.00 16.30
N VAL A 126 5.30 -18.11 16.58
CA VAL A 126 5.47 -16.66 16.47
C VAL A 126 5.49 -16.06 17.87
N ARG A 127 6.53 -15.28 18.17
CA ARG A 127 6.57 -14.45 19.38
C ARG A 127 7.27 -13.15 19.07
N ARG A 128 6.52 -12.06 19.17
CA ARG A 128 6.98 -10.72 18.82
C ARG A 128 6.46 -9.70 19.82
N ARG A 129 7.33 -8.81 20.29
CA ARG A 129 6.96 -7.67 21.14
C ARG A 129 7.43 -6.37 20.53
N TYR A 130 6.61 -5.34 20.68
CA TYR A 130 6.83 -4.03 20.13
C TYR A 130 6.82 -3.00 21.25
N THR A 131 7.71 -2.02 21.16
CA THR A 131 7.65 -0.82 22.01
C THR A 131 7.64 0.42 21.15
N TYR A 132 7.10 1.51 21.69
CA TYR A 132 6.96 2.79 21.00
C TYR A 132 7.50 3.90 21.88
N ASP A 133 8.07 4.93 21.26
CA ASP A 133 8.52 6.12 21.96
C ASP A 133 7.34 7.03 22.38
N GLY A 134 7.65 8.15 23.02
CA GLY A 134 6.64 9.14 23.44
C GLY A 134 5.85 9.75 22.28
N ALA A 135 6.44 9.81 21.07
CA ALA A 135 5.80 10.31 19.85
C ALA A 135 5.00 9.23 19.10
N GLY A 136 5.03 7.97 19.58
CA GLY A 136 4.34 6.84 18.96
C GLY A 136 5.13 6.21 17.81
N ASN A 137 6.41 6.55 17.63
CA ASN A 137 7.26 5.86 16.65
C ASN A 137 7.71 4.51 17.21
N LEU A 138 7.79 3.50 16.33
CA LEU A 138 8.25 2.16 16.71
C LEU A 138 9.68 2.22 17.23
N HIS A 139 9.89 1.91 18.51
CA HIS A 139 11.18 2.00 19.18
C HIS A 139 11.93 0.67 19.14
N THR A 140 11.27 -0.44 19.47
CA THR A 140 11.89 -1.78 19.38
C THR A 140 10.94 -2.83 18.84
N VAL A 141 11.52 -3.86 18.21
CA VAL A 141 10.88 -5.13 17.88
C VAL A 141 11.73 -6.25 18.44
N GLN A 142 11.21 -6.97 19.44
CA GLN A 142 11.81 -8.19 19.94
C GLN A 142 11.14 -9.39 19.28
N ASP A 143 11.82 -10.03 18.33
CA ASP A 143 11.35 -11.21 17.63
C ASP A 143 12.11 -12.47 18.09
N ALA A 144 11.41 -13.56 18.35
CA ALA A 144 12.04 -14.80 18.83
C ALA A 144 12.97 -15.46 17.80
N ARG A 145 12.70 -15.28 16.50
CA ARG A 145 13.50 -15.83 15.39
C ARG A 145 14.57 -14.85 14.94
N TRP A 146 14.26 -13.56 14.82
CA TRP A 146 15.17 -12.55 14.23
C TRP A 146 15.95 -11.73 15.27
N GLY A 147 15.60 -11.85 16.56
CA GLY A 147 16.24 -11.13 17.65
C GLY A 147 15.69 -9.72 17.83
N LEU A 148 16.41 -8.89 18.59
CA LEU A 148 16.04 -7.49 18.83
C LEU A 148 16.37 -6.62 17.61
N THR A 149 15.45 -5.74 17.26
CA THR A 149 15.68 -4.57 16.41
C THR A 149 15.35 -3.30 17.16
N GLU A 150 16.26 -2.33 17.18
CA GLU A 150 16.10 -1.02 17.83
C GLU A 150 16.13 0.09 16.78
N TYR A 151 15.18 1.01 16.86
CA TYR A 151 15.05 2.13 15.96
C TYR A 151 15.32 3.44 16.67
N ARG A 152 16.10 4.31 16.02
CA ARG A 152 16.30 5.70 16.45
C ARG A 152 15.75 6.64 15.39
N HIS A 153 15.11 7.71 15.84
CA HIS A 153 14.50 8.71 14.98
C HIS A 153 15.13 10.08 15.19
N ASP A 154 15.01 10.95 14.20
CA ASP A 154 15.24 12.38 14.37
C ASP A 154 13.98 13.09 14.91
N ARG A 155 14.09 14.41 15.14
CA ARG A 155 12.98 15.23 15.66
C ARG A 155 11.81 15.42 14.69
N SER A 156 11.95 14.93 13.46
CA SER A 156 10.93 14.95 12.40
C SER A 156 10.36 13.55 12.15
N ASP A 157 10.53 12.63 13.11
CA ASP A 157 10.03 11.25 13.10
C ASP A 157 10.62 10.38 11.98
N ARG A 158 11.74 10.78 11.36
CA ARG A 158 12.42 9.98 10.32
C ARG A 158 13.41 9.00 10.97
N ILE A 159 13.51 7.80 10.43
CA ILE A 159 14.41 6.77 10.95
C ILE A 159 15.86 7.17 10.67
N LEU A 160 16.66 7.34 11.71
CA LEU A 160 18.11 7.54 11.62
C LEU A 160 18.86 6.22 11.61
N VAL A 161 18.43 5.25 12.44
CA VAL A 161 19.11 3.96 12.58
C VAL A 161 18.10 2.85 12.82
N ALA A 162 18.34 1.69 12.22
CA ALA A 162 17.76 0.41 12.59
C ALA A 162 18.89 -0.57 12.95
N GLN A 163 19.09 -0.80 14.24
CA GLN A 163 20.11 -1.69 14.77
C GLN A 163 19.49 -3.07 14.98
N ARG A 164 20.00 -4.10 14.31
CA ARG A 164 19.50 -5.48 14.41
C ARG A 164 20.53 -6.36 15.05
N GLN A 165 20.13 -7.06 16.11
CA GLN A 165 21.03 -7.94 16.87
C GLN A 165 21.68 -9.04 16.00
N ARG A 166 20.95 -9.59 15.03
CA ARG A 166 21.40 -10.75 14.23
C ARG A 166 21.80 -10.45 12.78
N SER A 167 21.47 -9.26 12.27
CA SER A 167 21.62 -8.94 10.83
C SER A 167 22.24 -7.57 10.55
N GLY A 168 22.96 -7.03 11.54
CA GLY A 168 23.73 -5.79 11.42
C GLY A 168 22.85 -4.55 11.56
N HIS A 169 23.17 -3.45 10.88
CA HIS A 169 22.41 -2.21 11.03
C HIS A 169 22.30 -1.41 9.73
N GLU A 170 21.26 -0.59 9.67
CA GLU A 170 21.06 0.43 8.64
C GLU A 170 21.07 1.81 9.31
N SER A 171 21.70 2.80 8.69
CA SER A 171 21.65 4.19 9.14
C SER A 171 21.44 5.14 7.97
N PHE A 172 20.71 6.22 8.22
CA PHE A 172 20.28 7.17 7.21
C PHE A 172 20.60 8.60 7.65
N ARG A 173 21.03 9.42 6.69
CA ARG A 173 21.07 10.88 6.83
C ARG A 173 20.22 11.48 5.74
N TYR A 174 19.52 12.55 6.09
CA TYR A 174 18.59 13.23 5.19
C TYR A 174 19.10 14.63 4.88
N ASP A 175 18.80 15.12 3.68
CA ASP A 175 19.06 16.51 3.32
C ASP A 175 18.02 17.48 3.92
N ALA A 176 18.17 18.77 3.59
CA ALA A 176 17.32 19.84 4.08
C ALA A 176 15.86 19.74 3.58
N VAL A 177 15.61 19.10 2.43
CA VAL A 177 14.26 18.88 1.89
C VAL A 177 13.64 17.57 2.42
N GLY A 178 14.48 16.68 2.91
CA GLY A 178 14.14 15.47 3.64
C GLY A 178 14.26 14.18 2.83
N LEU A 179 14.95 14.22 1.70
CA LEU A 179 15.35 13.03 0.94
C LEU A 179 16.52 12.34 1.64
N VAL A 180 16.67 11.04 1.44
CA VAL A 180 17.85 10.30 1.91
C VAL A 180 19.06 10.82 1.15
N ALA A 181 20.00 11.45 1.85
CA ALA A 181 21.27 11.92 1.29
C ALA A 181 22.38 10.86 1.44
N HIS A 182 22.25 10.00 2.43
CA HIS A 182 23.23 8.97 2.74
C HIS A 182 22.56 7.76 3.39
N ALA A 183 22.93 6.56 2.98
CA ALA A 183 22.53 5.32 3.61
C ALA A 183 23.74 4.42 3.82
N ARG A 184 23.95 3.97 5.05
CA ARG A 184 24.97 2.98 5.40
C ARG A 184 24.31 1.71 5.87
N ARG A 185 24.69 0.57 5.31
CA ARG A 185 24.23 -0.76 5.73
C ARG A 185 25.45 -1.62 6.05
N VAL A 186 25.52 -2.07 7.30
CA VAL A 186 26.50 -3.08 7.74
C VAL A 186 25.75 -4.38 7.93
N ALA A 187 26.16 -5.43 7.23
CA ALA A 187 25.56 -6.75 7.31
C ALA A 187 26.67 -7.83 7.25
N PRO A 188 26.37 -9.11 7.57
CA PRO A 188 27.37 -10.18 7.50
C PRO A 188 28.04 -10.33 6.13
N GLU A 189 27.31 -10.04 5.05
CA GLU A 189 27.83 -10.05 3.67
C GLU A 189 28.75 -8.86 3.34
N GLY A 190 28.88 -7.89 4.25
CA GLY A 190 29.74 -6.72 4.10
C GLY A 190 29.04 -5.41 4.38
N GLU A 191 29.82 -4.34 4.23
CA GLU A 191 29.37 -2.97 4.41
C GLU A 191 29.11 -2.29 3.07
N ARG A 192 28.03 -1.52 3.00
CA ARG A 192 27.74 -0.60 1.90
C ARG A 192 27.51 0.77 2.47
N ASP A 193 28.23 1.75 1.94
CA ASP A 193 28.04 3.15 2.28
C ASP A 193 27.72 3.94 1.02
N LEU A 194 26.51 4.48 0.96
CA LEU A 194 25.90 4.97 -0.27
C LEU A 194 25.51 6.44 -0.11
N ALA A 195 26.19 7.30 -0.86
CA ALA A 195 25.76 8.67 -1.08
C ALA A 195 24.69 8.74 -2.17
N TYR A 196 23.63 9.49 -1.92
CA TYR A 196 22.52 9.72 -2.85
C TYR A 196 22.70 11.10 -3.48
N LEU A 197 22.97 11.11 -4.78
CA LEU A 197 23.18 12.33 -5.54
C LEU A 197 21.93 12.63 -6.34
N HIS A 198 21.27 13.73 -6.01
CA HIS A 198 20.08 14.21 -6.70
C HIS A 198 20.45 15.29 -7.72
N ASP A 199 19.68 15.38 -8.80
CA ASP A 199 19.79 16.50 -9.75
C ASP A 199 19.12 17.78 -9.20
N THR A 200 19.18 18.87 -9.96
CA THR A 200 18.59 20.16 -9.57
C THR A 200 17.06 20.13 -9.48
N ALA A 201 16.41 19.12 -10.05
CA ALA A 201 14.97 18.88 -9.93
C ALA A 201 14.63 17.95 -8.75
N GLY A 202 15.62 17.53 -7.97
CA GLY A 202 15.46 16.66 -6.80
C GLY A 202 15.36 15.17 -7.13
N ARG A 203 15.59 14.75 -8.38
CA ARG A 203 15.52 13.33 -8.79
C ARG A 203 16.83 12.62 -8.53
N LEU A 204 16.78 11.36 -8.09
CA LEU A 204 17.97 10.57 -7.82
C LEU A 204 18.77 10.29 -9.09
N HIS A 205 19.90 10.96 -9.29
CA HIS A 205 20.76 10.74 -10.45
C HIS A 205 21.74 9.57 -10.24
N ARG A 206 22.31 9.43 -9.03
CA ARG A 206 23.29 8.38 -8.72
C ARG A 206 23.23 7.96 -7.26
N VAL A 207 23.40 6.66 -7.00
CA VAL A 207 23.60 6.10 -5.66
C VAL A 207 24.66 5.00 -5.70
N GLY A 208 25.78 5.22 -5.02
CA GLY A 208 26.98 4.37 -5.13
C GLY A 208 27.39 4.13 -6.59
N ASP A 209 27.40 2.86 -6.99
CA ASP A 209 27.76 2.39 -8.34
C ASP A 209 26.59 2.42 -9.33
N THR A 210 25.42 2.92 -8.92
CA THR A 210 24.19 2.88 -9.71
C THR A 210 23.83 4.27 -10.23
N GLU A 211 23.73 4.39 -11.55
CA GLU A 211 23.25 5.58 -12.26
C GLU A 211 21.80 5.40 -12.72
N HIS A 212 21.03 6.48 -12.64
CA HIS A 212 19.62 6.55 -13.03
C HIS A 212 19.43 7.66 -14.06
N THR A 213 18.70 7.35 -15.13
CA THR A 213 18.34 8.34 -16.16
C THR A 213 16.84 8.35 -16.37
N TYR A 214 16.29 9.54 -16.54
CA TYR A 214 14.85 9.78 -16.63
C TYR A 214 14.48 10.39 -17.99
N ASP A 215 13.23 10.20 -18.40
CA ASP A 215 12.65 10.98 -19.50
C ASP A 215 12.19 12.38 -19.04
N GLU A 216 11.64 13.16 -19.97
CA GLU A 216 11.13 14.52 -19.70
C GLU A 216 9.96 14.54 -18.71
N ALA A 217 9.19 13.44 -18.62
CA ALA A 217 8.12 13.28 -17.62
C ALA A 217 8.66 12.85 -16.25
N GLY A 218 9.97 12.71 -16.08
CA GLY A 218 10.61 12.31 -14.83
C GLY A 218 10.51 10.83 -14.50
N ARG A 219 10.15 9.97 -15.47
CA ARG A 219 10.05 8.52 -15.29
C ARG A 219 11.38 7.85 -15.60
N LEU A 220 11.80 6.91 -14.76
CA LEU A 220 13.07 6.21 -14.92
C LEU A 220 13.06 5.41 -16.22
N VAL A 221 13.99 5.67 -17.13
CA VAL A 221 14.13 4.94 -18.42
C VAL A 221 15.35 4.02 -18.46
N ARG A 222 16.34 4.25 -17.59
CA ARG A 222 17.51 3.37 -17.46
C ARG A 222 18.07 3.38 -16.05
N LYS A 223 18.46 2.19 -15.58
CA LYS A 223 19.27 1.98 -14.37
C LYS A 223 20.54 1.25 -14.78
N THR A 224 21.71 1.76 -14.42
CA THR A 224 22.99 1.12 -14.77
C THR A 224 23.85 0.96 -13.54
N VAL A 225 24.23 -0.28 -13.22
CA VAL A 225 25.15 -0.60 -12.12
C VAL A 225 26.54 -0.86 -12.72
N ARG A 226 27.55 -0.12 -12.27
CA ARG A 226 28.95 -0.26 -12.71
C ARG A 226 29.85 -0.64 -11.54
N ARG A 227 30.22 -1.92 -11.47
CA ARG A 227 31.19 -2.41 -10.49
C ARG A 227 32.54 -2.60 -11.15
N ASN A 228 33.61 -2.19 -10.46
CA ASN A 228 34.98 -2.36 -10.96
C ASN A 228 35.27 -3.83 -11.30
N GLY A 229 35.80 -4.07 -12.49
CA GLY A 229 36.13 -5.42 -12.98
C GLY A 229 34.95 -6.23 -13.52
N PHE A 230 33.73 -5.70 -13.49
CA PHE A 230 32.53 -6.36 -14.02
C PHE A 230 31.94 -5.59 -15.21
N ARG A 231 31.29 -6.32 -16.12
CA ARG A 231 30.50 -5.68 -17.19
C ARG A 231 29.35 -4.88 -16.56
N PRO A 232 29.06 -3.66 -17.05
CA PRO A 232 27.92 -2.88 -16.57
C PRO A 232 26.61 -3.66 -16.72
N GLN A 233 25.83 -3.70 -15.66
CA GLN A 233 24.47 -4.26 -15.68
C GLN A 233 23.49 -3.11 -15.94
N SER A 234 22.72 -3.19 -17.02
CA SER A 234 21.76 -2.15 -17.40
C SER A 234 20.34 -2.70 -17.50
N TRP A 235 19.41 -2.03 -16.84
CA TRP A 235 17.97 -2.19 -17.04
C TRP A 235 17.47 -1.05 -17.92
N ALA A 236 16.57 -1.35 -18.85
CA ALA A 236 15.85 -0.34 -19.61
C ALA A 236 14.35 -0.47 -19.36
N TYR A 237 13.70 0.67 -19.15
CA TYR A 237 12.28 0.76 -18.80
C TYR A 237 11.55 1.55 -19.89
N ARG A 238 10.40 1.04 -20.33
CA ARG A 238 9.52 1.75 -21.27
C ARG A 238 8.16 1.96 -20.65
N TRP A 239 7.65 3.17 -20.81
CA TRP A 239 6.37 3.60 -20.25
C TRP A 239 5.33 3.75 -21.35
N ASP A 240 4.07 3.47 -21.05
CA ASP A 240 2.96 3.79 -21.95
C ASP A 240 2.56 5.27 -21.86
N SER A 241 1.56 5.66 -22.65
CA SER A 241 1.05 7.04 -22.69
C SER A 241 0.25 7.43 -21.44
N LEU A 242 0.04 6.53 -20.49
CA LEU A 242 -0.64 6.77 -19.21
C LEU A 242 0.33 6.67 -18.03
N ASP A 243 1.64 6.81 -18.29
CA ASP A 243 2.71 6.76 -17.29
C ASP A 243 2.82 5.43 -16.54
N ARG A 244 2.41 4.32 -17.17
CA ARG A 244 2.53 2.97 -16.60
C ARG A 244 3.68 2.20 -17.23
N LEU A 245 4.43 1.43 -16.44
CA LEU A 245 5.57 0.67 -16.93
C LEU A 245 5.07 -0.44 -17.89
N ALA A 246 5.38 -0.33 -19.16
CA ALA A 246 4.90 -1.22 -20.22
C ALA A 246 5.89 -2.34 -20.53
N GLU A 247 7.20 -2.07 -20.43
CA GLU A 247 8.25 -3.06 -20.73
C GLU A 247 9.49 -2.83 -19.87
N VAL A 248 10.13 -3.92 -19.43
CA VAL A 248 11.47 -3.91 -18.85
C VAL A 248 12.37 -4.84 -19.64
N ARG A 249 13.59 -4.38 -19.90
CA ARG A 249 14.71 -5.19 -20.36
C ARG A 249 15.72 -5.36 -19.24
N THR A 250 16.03 -6.61 -18.87
CA THR A 250 17.02 -6.91 -17.83
C THR A 250 18.45 -6.94 -18.38
N PRO A 251 19.50 -6.87 -17.54
CA PRO A 251 20.90 -6.99 -17.97
C PRO A 251 21.21 -8.30 -18.69
N GLU A 252 20.50 -9.37 -18.37
CA GLU A 252 20.62 -10.70 -18.97
C GLU A 252 19.94 -10.77 -20.34
N GLY A 253 19.30 -9.67 -20.78
CA GLY A 253 18.63 -9.56 -22.07
C GLY A 253 17.19 -10.07 -22.09
N GLN A 254 16.64 -10.47 -20.94
CA GLN A 254 15.22 -10.81 -20.84
C GLN A 254 14.37 -9.56 -21.09
N ILE A 255 13.21 -9.76 -21.70
CA ILE A 255 12.20 -8.73 -21.90
C ILE A 255 10.94 -9.17 -21.17
N TRP A 256 10.37 -8.28 -20.37
CA TRP A 256 9.10 -8.49 -19.70
C TRP A 256 8.13 -7.37 -20.08
N ARG A 257 6.94 -7.73 -20.52
CA ARG A 257 5.87 -6.81 -20.91
C ARG A 257 4.73 -6.88 -19.91
N TYR A 258 4.19 -5.71 -19.58
CA TYR A 258 3.10 -5.54 -18.64
C TYR A 258 1.88 -5.01 -19.37
N SER A 259 0.70 -5.50 -19.00
CA SER A 259 -0.57 -5.02 -19.54
C SER A 259 -1.51 -4.65 -18.42
N TYR A 260 -2.32 -3.63 -18.65
CA TYR A 260 -3.16 -3.01 -17.63
C TYR A 260 -4.60 -2.91 -18.12
N ASP A 261 -5.53 -3.05 -17.20
CA ASP A 261 -6.92 -2.77 -17.48
C ASP A 261 -7.19 -1.26 -17.59
N PRO A 262 -8.41 -0.85 -17.98
CA PRO A 262 -8.79 0.55 -18.07
C PRO A 262 -8.71 1.33 -16.74
N LEU A 263 -8.71 0.64 -15.59
CA LEU A 263 -8.55 1.24 -14.26
C LEU A 263 -7.07 1.31 -13.84
N GLY A 264 -6.15 0.95 -14.73
CA GLY A 264 -4.71 0.95 -14.48
C GLY A 264 -4.22 -0.23 -13.64
N ARG A 265 -5.03 -1.28 -13.39
CA ARG A 265 -4.57 -2.47 -12.65
C ARG A 265 -3.78 -3.35 -13.58
N ARG A 266 -2.63 -3.82 -13.14
CA ARG A 266 -1.85 -4.78 -13.93
C ARG A 266 -2.60 -6.10 -14.06
N VAL A 267 -2.96 -6.50 -15.27
CA VAL A 267 -3.68 -7.75 -15.57
C VAL A 267 -2.79 -8.83 -16.15
N ARG A 268 -1.60 -8.48 -16.66
CA ARG A 268 -0.67 -9.45 -17.25
C ARG A 268 0.79 -9.06 -17.12
N LYS A 269 1.63 -10.08 -16.91
CA LYS A 269 3.08 -10.10 -17.14
C LYS A 269 3.42 -11.12 -18.21
N TYR A 270 4.34 -10.82 -19.12
CA TYR A 270 4.72 -11.75 -20.19
C TYR A 270 6.15 -11.60 -20.64
N ASN A 271 6.85 -12.72 -20.73
CA ASN A 271 8.16 -12.82 -21.35
C ASN A 271 8.01 -13.41 -22.77
N PRO A 272 8.30 -12.66 -23.84
CA PRO A 272 8.12 -13.13 -25.21
C PRO A 272 9.12 -14.22 -25.60
N ALA A 273 10.30 -14.29 -24.97
CA ALA A 273 11.31 -15.30 -25.29
C ALA A 273 10.95 -16.66 -24.71
N THR A 274 10.54 -16.70 -23.43
CA THR A 274 10.14 -17.96 -22.77
C THR A 274 8.68 -18.30 -23.00
N ARG A 275 7.87 -17.34 -23.47
CA ARG A 275 6.40 -17.42 -23.56
C ARG A 275 5.75 -17.71 -22.20
N GLU A 276 6.39 -17.36 -21.09
CA GLU A 276 5.80 -17.45 -19.76
C GLU A 276 4.96 -16.21 -19.48
N SER A 277 3.82 -16.38 -18.80
CA SER A 277 3.00 -15.26 -18.35
C SER A 277 2.35 -15.49 -17.00
N VAL A 278 2.02 -14.38 -16.34
CA VAL A 278 1.19 -14.36 -15.15
C VAL A 278 -0.01 -13.47 -15.42
N HIS A 279 -1.20 -13.97 -15.17
CA HIS A 279 -2.46 -13.21 -15.29
C HIS A 279 -3.00 -12.89 -13.91
N PHE A 280 -3.51 -11.66 -13.75
CA PHE A 280 -4.01 -11.15 -12.47
C PHE A 280 -5.49 -10.82 -12.55
N THR A 281 -6.25 -11.28 -11.56
CA THR A 281 -7.64 -10.91 -11.32
C THR A 281 -7.70 -10.10 -10.02
N TRP A 282 -8.50 -9.04 -9.99
CA TRP A 282 -8.52 -8.08 -8.87
C TRP A 282 -9.89 -8.05 -8.18
N ASP A 283 -9.92 -7.78 -6.88
CA ASP A 283 -11.14 -7.44 -6.13
C ASP A 283 -11.01 -5.99 -5.65
N GLY A 284 -11.71 -5.05 -6.30
CA GLY A 284 -11.39 -3.63 -6.16
C GLY A 284 -9.93 -3.35 -6.56
N ASP A 285 -9.13 -2.87 -5.61
CA ASP A 285 -7.70 -2.59 -5.78
C ASP A 285 -6.76 -3.64 -5.14
N VAL A 286 -7.31 -4.68 -4.49
CA VAL A 286 -6.50 -5.79 -3.94
C VAL A 286 -6.41 -6.96 -4.91
N LEU A 287 -5.27 -7.64 -4.90
CA LEU A 287 -5.04 -8.82 -5.72
C LEU A 287 -5.96 -9.96 -5.24
N LEU A 288 -6.73 -10.55 -6.16
CA LEU A 288 -7.61 -11.68 -5.85
C LEU A 288 -7.02 -13.00 -6.31
N ARG A 289 -6.44 -13.04 -7.52
CA ARG A 289 -5.92 -14.27 -8.11
C ARG A 289 -4.74 -14.03 -9.04
N GLU A 290 -3.82 -14.98 -9.05
CA GLU A 290 -2.71 -15.12 -9.98
C GLU A 290 -2.81 -16.45 -10.71
N VAL A 291 -2.65 -16.44 -12.03
CA VAL A 291 -2.59 -17.65 -12.85
C VAL A 291 -1.26 -17.65 -13.61
N PHE A 292 -0.39 -18.62 -13.28
CA PHE A 292 0.93 -18.78 -13.88
C PHE A 292 0.84 -19.74 -15.05
N LEU A 293 1.31 -19.29 -16.21
CA LEU A 293 1.26 -19.99 -17.48
C LEU A 293 2.67 -20.22 -18.02
N LYS A 294 2.94 -21.44 -18.50
CA LYS A 294 4.16 -21.82 -19.23
C LYS A 294 3.81 -22.32 -20.63
N PRO A 295 4.71 -22.22 -21.61
CA PRO A 295 4.47 -22.77 -22.94
C PRO A 295 4.17 -24.27 -22.89
N ARG A 296 3.22 -24.71 -23.72
CA ARG A 296 2.92 -26.13 -23.94
C ARG A 296 3.25 -26.48 -25.39
N GLY A 297 4.33 -27.24 -25.60
CA GLY A 297 4.76 -27.66 -26.93
C GLY A 297 5.19 -26.51 -27.87
N ALA A 298 5.16 -26.79 -29.18
CA ALA A 298 5.73 -25.91 -30.21
C ALA A 298 4.78 -24.80 -30.70
N GLN A 299 3.46 -24.93 -30.50
CA GLN A 299 2.48 -23.92 -30.91
C GLN A 299 2.20 -22.93 -29.76
N HIS A 300 1.52 -21.81 -30.04
CA HIS A 300 1.15 -20.74 -29.09
C HIS A 300 0.22 -21.18 -27.94
N ASP A 301 0.27 -22.44 -27.54
CA ASP A 301 -0.46 -23.00 -26.43
C ASP A 301 0.31 -22.77 -25.11
N GLN A 302 -0.44 -22.54 -24.04
CA GLN A 302 0.07 -22.35 -22.70
C GLN A 302 -0.69 -23.25 -21.73
N GLN A 303 0.02 -23.84 -20.78
CA GLN A 303 -0.57 -24.62 -19.70
C GLN A 303 -0.50 -23.86 -18.38
N VAL A 304 -1.54 -24.02 -17.57
CA VAL A 304 -1.55 -23.57 -16.18
C VAL A 304 -0.58 -24.44 -15.38
N VAL A 305 0.35 -23.80 -14.67
CA VAL A 305 1.31 -24.49 -13.81
C VAL A 305 1.12 -24.19 -12.33
N ARG A 306 0.40 -23.12 -12.00
CA ARG A 306 0.12 -22.70 -10.63
C ARG A 306 -1.03 -21.69 -10.59
N ILE A 307 -1.92 -21.82 -9.62
CA ILE A 307 -2.94 -20.80 -9.31
C ILE A 307 -2.83 -20.41 -7.85
N VAL A 308 -2.78 -19.10 -7.59
CA VAL A 308 -2.76 -18.54 -6.24
C VAL A 308 -3.95 -17.61 -6.07
N HIS A 309 -4.70 -17.78 -4.99
CA HIS A 309 -5.73 -16.84 -4.55
C HIS A 309 -5.28 -16.14 -3.28
N TRP A 310 -5.57 -14.85 -3.19
CA TRP A 310 -5.30 -14.04 -2.01
C TRP A 310 -6.61 -13.54 -1.41
N GLN A 311 -6.73 -13.68 -0.10
CA GLN A 311 -7.80 -13.10 0.69
C GLN A 311 -7.24 -11.96 1.53
N HIS A 312 -7.84 -10.78 1.39
CA HIS A 312 -7.51 -9.60 2.19
C HIS A 312 -8.64 -9.31 3.19
N GLU A 313 -8.34 -8.61 4.28
CA GLU A 313 -9.38 -8.11 5.17
C GLU A 313 -10.26 -7.11 4.41
N PRO A 314 -11.60 -7.28 4.40
CA PRO A 314 -12.50 -6.43 3.62
C PRO A 314 -12.25 -4.94 3.85
N GLY A 315 -12.14 -4.18 2.75
CA GLY A 315 -11.91 -2.74 2.80
C GLY A 315 -10.48 -2.31 3.13
N THR A 316 -9.54 -3.25 3.24
CA THR A 316 -8.12 -2.98 3.52
C THR A 316 -7.20 -3.66 2.51
N PHE A 317 -5.88 -3.41 2.62
CA PHE A 317 -4.83 -4.11 1.88
C PHE A 317 -4.11 -5.16 2.74
N VAL A 318 -4.63 -5.48 3.94
CA VAL A 318 -4.01 -6.46 4.83
C VAL A 318 -4.36 -7.87 4.35
N PRO A 319 -3.38 -8.69 3.93
CA PRO A 319 -3.65 -10.07 3.55
C PRO A 319 -3.97 -10.93 4.79
N LEU A 320 -5.01 -11.75 4.69
CA LEU A 320 -5.45 -12.68 5.74
C LEU A 320 -5.10 -14.14 5.40
N ALA A 321 -5.24 -14.53 4.13
CA ALA A 321 -4.99 -15.90 3.71
C ALA A 321 -4.52 -16.00 2.26
N ARG A 322 -3.85 -17.10 1.97
CA ARG A 322 -3.34 -17.50 0.66
C ARG A 322 -3.81 -18.92 0.39
N LEU A 323 -4.35 -19.16 -0.81
CA LEU A 323 -4.74 -20.48 -1.27
C LEU A 323 -4.00 -20.78 -2.57
N GLU A 324 -3.04 -21.70 -2.54
CA GLU A 324 -2.26 -22.12 -3.71
C GLU A 324 -2.62 -23.57 -4.05
N ASP A 325 -3.17 -23.80 -5.24
CA ASP A 325 -3.53 -25.14 -5.74
C ASP A 325 -4.28 -26.02 -4.70
N GLY A 326 -5.16 -25.39 -3.90
CA GLY A 326 -5.96 -26.04 -2.86
C GLY A 326 -5.34 -26.06 -1.46
N GLN A 327 -4.08 -25.64 -1.31
CA GLN A 327 -3.38 -25.54 -0.03
C GLN A 327 -3.59 -24.16 0.61
N LEU A 328 -4.29 -24.14 1.74
CA LEU A 328 -4.57 -22.94 2.50
C LEU A 328 -3.39 -22.59 3.42
N SER A 329 -3.08 -21.30 3.56
CA SER A 329 -2.25 -20.75 4.63
C SER A 329 -2.81 -19.40 5.09
N TYR A 330 -2.82 -19.17 6.40
CA TYR A 330 -3.10 -17.87 7.01
C TYR A 330 -1.86 -16.99 7.03
N VAL A 331 -2.04 -15.69 6.90
CA VAL A 331 -0.96 -14.71 6.88
C VAL A 331 -0.85 -14.05 8.25
N VAL A 332 0.33 -14.15 8.87
CA VAL A 332 0.66 -13.33 10.05
C VAL A 332 1.42 -12.11 9.56
N THR A 333 0.91 -10.93 9.90
CA THR A 333 1.50 -9.65 9.52
C THR A 333 2.19 -8.97 10.69
N ASP A 334 3.04 -7.97 10.42
CA ASP A 334 3.51 -7.04 11.44
C ASP A 334 2.46 -5.96 11.77
N HIS A 335 2.84 -5.00 12.60
CA HIS A 335 2.00 -3.86 13.01
C HIS A 335 1.54 -2.96 11.85
N LEU A 336 2.08 -3.14 10.64
CA LEU A 336 1.69 -2.40 9.42
C LEU A 336 0.92 -3.25 8.42
N GLY A 337 0.61 -4.52 8.72
CA GLY A 337 -0.01 -5.40 7.74
C GLY A 337 0.97 -5.99 6.72
N THR A 338 2.29 -5.87 6.94
CA THR A 338 3.30 -6.51 6.08
C THR A 338 3.40 -8.00 6.41
N PRO A 339 3.27 -8.93 5.45
CA PRO A 339 3.43 -10.36 5.71
C PRO A 339 4.79 -10.69 6.35
N LYS A 340 4.76 -11.41 7.47
CA LYS A 340 5.96 -11.96 8.12
C LYS A 340 5.98 -13.48 8.09
N GLU A 341 4.81 -14.13 8.17
CA GLU A 341 4.70 -15.58 8.09
C GLU A 341 3.49 -16.04 7.28
N LEU A 342 3.63 -17.22 6.64
CA LEU A 342 2.50 -18.04 6.18
C LEU A 342 2.40 -19.25 7.09
N VAL A 343 1.20 -19.51 7.62
CA VAL A 343 0.94 -20.55 8.61
C VAL A 343 -0.17 -21.46 8.11
N THR A 344 0.01 -22.77 8.16
CA THR A 344 -1.03 -23.72 7.75
C THR A 344 -2.24 -23.65 8.70
N PRO A 345 -3.41 -24.19 8.30
CA PRO A 345 -4.56 -24.36 9.18
C PRO A 345 -4.28 -25.11 10.48
N THR A 346 -3.24 -25.96 10.53
CA THR A 346 -2.84 -26.70 11.73
C THR A 346 -1.87 -25.94 12.63
N GLY A 347 -1.41 -24.76 12.20
CA GLY A 347 -0.51 -23.89 12.97
C GLY A 347 0.98 -24.02 12.63
N GLU A 348 1.35 -24.79 11.60
CA GLU A 348 2.75 -24.95 11.15
C GLU A 348 3.18 -23.75 10.30
N VAL A 349 4.37 -23.20 10.54
CA VAL A 349 4.88 -22.10 9.72
C VAL A 349 5.62 -22.61 8.48
N VAL A 350 5.09 -22.32 7.30
CA VAL A 350 5.63 -22.78 6.00
C VAL A 350 6.44 -21.74 5.25
N TRP A 351 6.47 -20.50 5.75
CA TRP A 351 7.25 -19.42 5.18
C TRP A 351 7.45 -18.30 6.20
N ARG A 352 8.64 -17.69 6.22
CA ARG A 352 8.93 -16.46 6.96
C ARG A 352 9.72 -15.45 6.15
N ALA A 353 9.64 -14.18 6.51
CA ALA A 353 10.55 -13.15 5.99
C ALA A 353 10.91 -12.04 7.00
N HIS A 354 12.18 -11.64 6.95
CA HIS A 354 12.74 -10.50 7.66
C HIS A 354 13.05 -9.37 6.67
N HIS A 355 12.77 -8.13 7.06
CA HIS A 355 12.75 -6.99 6.14
C HIS A 355 13.70 -5.85 6.59
N ALA A 356 14.26 -5.17 5.59
CA ALA A 356 14.96 -3.91 5.72
C ALA A 356 13.98 -2.80 6.11
N VAL A 357 14.51 -1.64 6.53
CA VAL A 357 13.66 -0.47 6.86
C VAL A 357 12.74 -0.11 5.69
N TRP A 358 13.28 -0.15 4.47
CA TRP A 358 12.59 0.25 3.25
C TRP A 358 11.95 -0.93 2.50
N GLY A 359 11.68 -2.04 3.19
CA GLY A 359 10.87 -3.14 2.66
C GLY A 359 11.63 -4.22 1.88
N ALA A 360 12.93 -4.03 1.58
CA ALA A 360 13.75 -5.09 0.98
C ALA A 360 13.78 -6.34 1.87
N VAL A 361 13.69 -7.53 1.30
CA VAL A 361 13.79 -8.79 2.07
C VAL A 361 15.25 -9.04 2.43
N LEU A 362 15.56 -9.11 3.73
CA LEU A 362 16.90 -9.42 4.24
C LEU A 362 17.14 -10.92 4.34
N ALA A 363 16.10 -11.67 4.70
CA ALA A 363 16.14 -13.13 4.81
C ALA A 363 14.74 -13.69 4.64
N THR A 364 14.63 -14.82 3.96
CA THR A 364 13.36 -15.55 3.78
C THR A 364 13.64 -17.03 3.56
N ASP A 365 12.70 -17.89 3.95
CA ASP A 365 12.83 -19.35 3.75
C ASP A 365 12.68 -19.72 2.27
N ASP A 366 11.78 -19.04 1.55
CA ASP A 366 11.51 -19.23 0.12
C ASP A 366 10.88 -17.97 -0.46
N ALA A 367 11.63 -17.21 -1.25
CA ALA A 367 11.16 -15.96 -1.86
C ALA A 367 9.94 -16.16 -2.79
N SER A 368 9.72 -17.37 -3.31
CA SER A 368 8.65 -17.65 -4.28
C SER A 368 7.26 -17.79 -3.67
N LYS A 369 7.16 -17.99 -2.35
CA LYS A 369 5.88 -18.25 -1.66
C LYS A 369 5.03 -17.01 -1.45
N CYS A 370 5.66 -15.87 -1.14
CA CYS A 370 4.93 -14.62 -0.86
C CYS A 370 5.56 -13.44 -1.62
N PRO A 371 4.89 -12.93 -2.66
CA PRO A 371 5.31 -11.73 -3.38
C PRO A 371 4.80 -10.43 -2.74
N ILE A 372 3.85 -10.48 -1.80
CA ILE A 372 3.31 -9.29 -1.14
C ILE A 372 4.37 -8.68 -0.22
N ARG A 373 4.59 -7.37 -0.31
CA ARG A 373 5.56 -6.61 0.50
C ARG A 373 4.80 -5.70 1.46
N PHE A 374 5.09 -4.40 1.51
CA PHE A 374 4.18 -3.48 2.21
C PHE A 374 2.77 -3.57 1.62
N GLN A 375 1.75 -3.15 2.38
CA GLN A 375 0.37 -3.14 1.90
C GLN A 375 0.30 -2.46 0.52
N GLY A 376 -0.36 -3.13 -0.45
CA GLY A 376 -0.47 -2.69 -1.85
C GLY A 376 0.68 -3.08 -2.78
N GLN A 377 1.81 -3.57 -2.23
CA GLN A 377 3.01 -3.86 -2.99
C GLN A 377 3.14 -5.34 -3.36
N TYR A 378 3.51 -5.61 -4.62
CA TYR A 378 3.79 -6.93 -5.18
C TYR A 378 5.19 -6.95 -5.80
N GLU A 379 6.08 -7.84 -5.33
CA GLU A 379 7.43 -7.99 -5.89
C GLU A 379 7.43 -8.72 -7.24
N ASP A 380 8.12 -8.13 -8.22
CA ASP A 380 8.46 -8.75 -9.49
C ASP A 380 9.88 -9.33 -9.44
N PRO A 381 10.05 -10.66 -9.34
CA PRO A 381 11.37 -11.27 -9.20
C PRO A 381 12.31 -10.96 -10.36
N GLU A 382 11.78 -10.74 -11.56
CA GLU A 382 12.58 -10.42 -12.75
C GLU A 382 13.24 -9.04 -12.70
N THR A 383 12.77 -8.14 -11.83
CA THR A 383 13.31 -6.77 -11.72
C THR A 383 13.76 -6.42 -10.30
N GLY A 384 13.25 -7.09 -9.28
CA GLY A 384 13.34 -6.69 -7.88
C GLY A 384 12.49 -5.48 -7.51
N LEU A 385 11.69 -4.95 -8.45
CA LEU A 385 10.78 -3.84 -8.20
C LEU A 385 9.48 -4.32 -7.58
N TYR A 386 8.85 -3.44 -6.81
CA TYR A 386 7.55 -3.70 -6.20
C TYR A 386 6.49 -2.90 -6.98
N TYR A 387 5.64 -3.59 -7.74
CA TYR A 387 4.44 -3.00 -8.31
C TYR A 387 3.54 -2.53 -7.18
N ASN A 388 3.17 -1.25 -7.19
CA ASN A 388 2.33 -0.62 -6.17
C ASN A 388 1.22 0.20 -6.84
N ARG A 389 0.21 -0.51 -7.32
CA ARG A 389 -1.00 -0.03 -8.01
C ARG A 389 -0.80 1.02 -9.12
N PHE A 390 -0.49 2.27 -8.78
CA PHE A 390 -0.24 3.35 -9.74
C PHE A 390 1.24 3.59 -10.04
N ARG A 391 2.17 3.03 -9.25
CA ARG A 391 3.63 3.24 -9.41
C ARG A 391 4.43 1.94 -9.21
N TYR A 392 5.73 2.00 -9.49
CA TYR A 392 6.70 0.94 -9.24
C TYR A 392 7.74 1.43 -8.24
N TYR A 393 7.91 0.73 -7.13
CA TYR A 393 8.81 1.07 -6.04
C TYR A 393 10.11 0.26 -6.13
N ASP A 394 11.25 0.91 -5.96
CA ASP A 394 12.55 0.26 -5.84
C ASP A 394 12.98 0.25 -4.36
N PRO A 395 12.96 -0.92 -3.69
CA PRO A 395 13.37 -1.01 -2.29
C PRO A 395 14.87 -0.73 -2.08
N ALA A 396 15.69 -0.77 -3.13
CA ALA A 396 17.12 -0.46 -3.05
C ALA A 396 17.40 1.05 -2.95
N THR A 397 16.51 1.89 -3.49
CA THR A 397 16.63 3.35 -3.45
C THR A 397 15.61 4.01 -2.53
N SER A 398 14.59 3.26 -2.07
CA SER A 398 13.42 3.76 -1.33
C SER A 398 12.52 4.73 -2.10
N LEU A 399 12.62 4.74 -3.44
CA LEU A 399 11.91 5.65 -4.32
C LEU A 399 11.01 4.89 -5.30
N TYR A 400 9.98 5.58 -5.77
CA TYR A 400 9.24 5.20 -6.96
C TYR A 400 10.00 5.57 -8.23
N LEU A 401 9.78 4.78 -9.28
CA LEU A 401 10.39 4.98 -10.59
C LEU A 401 9.73 6.10 -11.40
N SER A 402 8.59 6.61 -10.96
CA SER A 402 7.85 7.68 -11.61
C SER A 402 7.31 8.67 -10.58
N PRO A 403 7.13 9.96 -10.97
CA PRO A 403 6.44 10.93 -10.14
C PRO A 403 5.02 10.48 -9.81
N ASP A 404 4.51 10.93 -8.66
CA ASP A 404 3.13 10.71 -8.26
C ASP A 404 2.14 11.21 -9.33
N PRO A 405 1.25 10.34 -9.87
CA PRO A 405 0.26 10.73 -10.86
C PRO A 405 -0.70 11.84 -10.42
N ILE A 406 -0.88 12.05 -9.11
CA ILE A 406 -1.66 13.20 -8.59
C ILE A 406 -0.79 14.44 -8.32
N GLY A 407 0.49 14.41 -8.72
CA GLY A 407 1.46 15.49 -8.65
C GLY A 407 1.71 15.96 -7.22
N LEU A 408 1.76 17.27 -7.02
CA LEU A 408 2.04 17.87 -5.71
C LEU A 408 0.95 17.62 -4.65
N LEU A 409 -0.21 17.05 -5.03
CA LEU A 409 -1.19 16.57 -4.05
C LEU A 409 -0.66 15.36 -3.28
N GLY A 410 0.16 14.56 -3.93
CA GLY A 410 0.92 13.47 -3.34
C GLY A 410 1.89 14.02 -2.30
N GLY A 411 2.89 14.78 -2.73
CA GLY A 411 3.89 15.35 -1.84
C GLY A 411 4.76 16.37 -2.56
N LEU A 412 5.68 16.97 -1.81
CA LEU A 412 6.74 17.79 -2.42
C LEU A 412 7.85 16.96 -3.06
N GLN A 413 7.93 15.68 -2.70
CA GLN A 413 8.85 14.71 -3.26
C GLN A 413 8.00 13.68 -4.03
N PRO A 414 7.76 13.91 -5.33
CA PRO A 414 6.76 13.15 -6.07
C PRO A 414 7.18 11.69 -6.32
N ASP A 415 8.45 11.38 -6.21
CA ASP A 415 9.04 10.04 -6.33
C ASP A 415 9.26 9.35 -4.97
N ALA A 416 9.06 10.03 -3.84
CA ALA A 416 9.25 9.42 -2.53
C ALA A 416 8.10 8.45 -2.16
N TYR A 417 8.43 7.42 -1.37
CA TYR A 417 7.44 6.53 -0.75
C TYR A 417 6.74 7.19 0.45
N VAL A 418 7.27 7.01 1.65
CA VAL A 418 6.80 7.65 2.89
C VAL A 418 8.03 8.04 3.71
N HIS A 419 7.90 9.06 4.56
CA HIS A 419 9.03 9.54 5.36
C HIS A 419 9.43 8.57 6.50
N ASN A 420 8.50 7.75 6.99
CA ASN A 420 8.76 6.73 8.00
C ASN A 420 7.96 5.44 7.70
N PRO A 421 8.60 4.41 7.10
CA PRO A 421 7.94 3.18 6.68
C PRO A 421 7.57 2.28 7.86
N ASN A 422 7.95 2.59 9.11
CA ASN A 422 7.53 1.86 10.30
C ASN A 422 6.18 2.34 10.85
N GLY A 423 5.61 3.42 10.32
CA GLY A 423 4.33 3.95 10.79
C GLY A 423 3.46 4.57 9.69
N TRP A 424 3.91 4.57 8.44
CA TRP A 424 3.17 5.10 7.30
C TRP A 424 3.21 4.09 6.16
N LEU A 425 2.18 4.17 5.32
CA LEU A 425 2.01 3.28 4.19
C LEU A 425 1.32 4.02 3.04
N ASP A 426 1.56 3.54 1.83
CA ASP A 426 0.94 4.03 0.59
C ASP A 426 0.54 2.83 -0.29
N PRO A 427 -0.63 2.20 -0.05
CA PRO A 427 -1.08 1.00 -0.77
C PRO A 427 -1.52 1.23 -2.19
N LEU A 428 -1.74 2.50 -2.57
CA LEU A 428 -2.14 2.85 -3.92
C LEU A 428 -0.94 3.31 -4.74
N GLY A 429 0.20 3.58 -4.12
CA GLY A 429 1.25 4.32 -4.83
C GLY A 429 0.75 5.71 -5.23
N LEU A 430 -0.07 6.36 -4.41
CA LEU A 430 -0.45 7.77 -4.52
C LEU A 430 -0.23 8.30 -3.13
N HIS A 431 0.68 9.26 -2.94
CA HIS A 431 1.11 9.74 -1.64
C HIS A 431 -0.04 10.48 -0.92
N LEU A 432 -0.99 9.69 -0.41
CA LEU A 432 -2.21 10.03 0.27
C LEU A 432 -2.32 9.05 1.44
N ASN A 433 -2.01 9.56 2.62
CA ASN A 433 -2.04 8.82 3.88
C ASN A 433 -3.26 7.90 3.97
N SER A 434 -3.03 6.59 3.98
CA SER A 434 -4.00 5.62 4.46
C SER A 434 -3.51 5.10 5.81
N ASN A 435 -3.51 5.94 6.84
CA ASN A 435 -3.41 5.39 8.19
C ASN A 435 -4.72 4.62 8.46
N ASN A 436 -4.64 3.31 8.64
CA ASN A 436 -5.71 2.49 9.23
C ASN A 436 -5.81 2.72 10.76
N ALA A 437 -5.29 3.84 11.27
CA ALA A 437 -5.34 4.14 12.68
C ALA A 437 -6.80 4.31 13.12
N THR A 438 -7.15 3.66 14.22
CA THR A 438 -8.31 3.95 15.05
C THR A 438 -7.79 4.77 16.24
N GLY A 439 -8.45 5.88 16.61
CA GLY A 439 -7.85 6.80 17.58
C GLY A 439 -8.46 8.19 17.64
N ASN A 440 -7.71 9.16 18.18
CA ASN A 440 -8.09 10.55 18.36
C ASN A 440 -7.81 11.35 17.07
N PHE A 441 -8.71 11.28 16.08
CA PHE A 441 -8.61 12.14 14.90
C PHE A 441 -9.18 13.53 15.15
N GLY A 442 -8.72 14.49 14.36
CA GLY A 442 -9.17 15.87 14.43
C GLY A 442 -9.17 16.57 13.08
N ILE A 443 -9.84 17.72 13.05
CA ILE A 443 -9.83 18.64 11.92
C ILE A 443 -8.88 19.79 12.26
N TYR A 444 -8.05 20.18 11.31
CA TYR A 444 -7.21 21.37 11.39
C TYR A 444 -7.56 22.36 10.30
N GLU A 445 -7.20 23.61 10.53
CA GLU A 445 -7.19 24.66 9.52
C GLU A 445 -5.78 25.21 9.31
N ILE A 446 -5.52 25.67 8.09
CA ILE A 446 -4.31 26.37 7.70
C ILE A 446 -4.70 27.68 7.03
N ARG A 447 -4.12 28.77 7.50
CA ARG A 447 -4.24 30.11 6.92
C ARG A 447 -2.91 30.55 6.35
N ILE A 448 -2.96 31.25 5.22
CA ILE A 448 -1.80 31.88 4.59
C ILE A 448 -2.08 33.37 4.53
N ASN A 449 -1.23 34.19 5.14
CA ASN A 449 -1.44 35.64 5.30
C ASN A 449 -2.82 35.96 5.91
N GLY A 450 -3.24 35.20 6.93
CA GLY A 450 -4.54 35.35 7.60
C GLY A 450 -5.76 34.83 6.83
N ILE A 451 -5.61 34.46 5.55
CA ILE A 451 -6.71 33.93 4.72
C ILE A 451 -6.76 32.41 4.83
N LEU A 452 -7.97 31.85 5.05
CA LEU A 452 -8.15 30.40 5.07
C LEU A 452 -7.73 29.78 3.74
N HIS A 453 -6.71 28.93 3.81
CA HIS A 453 -6.18 28.22 2.66
C HIS A 453 -6.66 26.77 2.61
N LYS A 454 -6.76 26.10 3.76
CA LYS A 454 -7.10 24.68 3.82
C LYS A 454 -7.77 24.24 5.12
N TYR A 455 -8.82 23.44 5.02
CA TYR A 455 -9.20 22.48 6.05
C TYR A 455 -8.63 21.10 5.74
N GLY A 456 -8.25 20.35 6.77
CA GLY A 456 -7.83 18.96 6.61
C GLY A 456 -8.02 18.17 7.89
N LYS A 457 -7.76 16.87 7.82
CA LYS A 457 -7.83 15.96 8.96
C LYS A 457 -6.46 15.41 9.33
N ALA A 458 -6.24 15.16 10.62
CA ALA A 458 -5.02 14.55 11.16
C ALA A 458 -5.36 13.53 12.24
N ASP A 459 -4.47 12.56 12.42
CA ASP A 459 -4.38 11.79 13.66
C ASP A 459 -3.69 12.67 14.71
N LEU A 460 -4.39 13.00 15.79
CA LEU A 460 -3.89 13.89 16.85
C LEU A 460 -3.05 13.15 17.88
N ASN A 461 -3.10 11.81 17.93
CA ASN A 461 -2.22 11.04 18.80
C ASN A 461 -0.78 11.00 18.26
N ARG A 462 -0.60 11.28 16.97
CA ARG A 462 0.70 11.29 16.31
C ARG A 462 1.24 12.70 16.24
N ILE A 463 2.16 13.03 17.14
CA ILE A 463 2.70 14.38 17.32
C ILE A 463 4.15 14.42 16.88
N THR A 464 4.49 15.36 16.00
CA THR A 464 5.89 15.57 15.59
C THR A 464 6.64 16.39 16.64
N GLN A 465 7.71 15.80 17.17
CA GLN A 465 8.46 16.31 18.33
C GLN A 465 9.00 17.73 18.13
N SER A 466 9.40 18.11 16.91
CA SER A 466 9.96 19.44 16.64
C SER A 466 8.97 20.59 16.79
N THR A 467 7.66 20.33 16.63
CA THR A 467 6.63 21.39 16.62
C THR A 467 5.50 21.16 17.60
N GLY A 468 5.36 19.95 18.16
CA GLY A 468 4.20 19.61 18.99
C GLY A 468 2.88 19.52 18.21
N LEU A 469 2.93 19.71 16.89
CA LEU A 469 1.76 19.60 16.02
C LEU A 469 1.50 18.14 15.64
N PRO A 470 0.23 17.77 15.37
CA PRO A 470 -0.08 16.51 14.69
C PRO A 470 0.79 16.37 13.44
N THR A 471 1.41 15.22 13.21
CA THR A 471 2.42 15.03 12.16
C THR A 471 1.90 15.44 10.77
N ARG A 472 0.62 15.18 10.49
CA ARG A 472 0.00 15.61 9.22
C ARG A 472 -0.12 17.13 9.11
N LEU A 473 -0.46 17.81 10.20
CA LEU A 473 -0.50 19.27 10.24
C LEU A 473 0.90 19.84 10.07
N HIS A 474 1.89 19.31 10.78
CA HIS A 474 3.31 19.65 10.63
C HIS A 474 3.78 19.57 9.17
N GLN A 475 3.48 18.46 8.47
CA GLN A 475 3.83 18.29 7.06
C GLN A 475 3.22 19.35 6.15
N GLN A 476 1.94 19.71 6.36
CA GLN A 476 1.30 20.75 5.55
C GLN A 476 1.89 22.13 5.85
N VAL A 477 2.15 22.45 7.12
CA VAL A 477 2.80 23.71 7.52
C VAL A 477 4.17 23.84 6.86
N ARG A 478 5.01 22.79 6.93
CA ARG A 478 6.31 22.78 6.25
C ARG A 478 6.16 22.95 4.75
N LYS A 479 5.20 22.25 4.13
CA LYS A 479 4.92 22.36 2.70
C LYS A 479 4.58 23.79 2.29
N PHE A 480 3.64 24.42 2.98
CA PHE A 480 3.23 25.79 2.64
C PHE A 480 4.28 26.82 3.07
N GLY A 481 5.06 26.57 4.12
CA GLY A 481 6.16 27.44 4.52
C GLY A 481 7.29 27.51 3.49
N ILE A 482 7.56 26.41 2.80
CA ILE A 482 8.52 26.40 1.66
C ILE A 482 7.99 27.26 0.50
N ILE A 483 6.67 27.25 0.25
CA ILE A 483 6.06 27.93 -0.90
C ILE A 483 5.81 29.41 -0.62
N HIS A 484 5.41 29.75 0.60
CA HIS A 484 4.87 31.06 0.95
C HIS A 484 5.65 31.81 2.04
N GLY A 485 6.74 31.23 2.57
CA GLY A 485 7.41 31.71 3.79
C GLY A 485 6.74 31.15 5.04
N ILE A 486 7.52 30.61 5.98
CA ILE A 486 6.99 29.91 7.17
C ILE A 486 6.27 30.88 8.12
N GLU A 487 6.73 32.13 8.17
CA GLU A 487 6.16 33.24 8.94
C GLU A 487 4.75 33.62 8.50
N ASN A 488 4.36 33.25 7.28
CA ASN A 488 3.06 33.57 6.68
C ASN A 488 2.04 32.44 6.85
N VAL A 489 2.42 31.31 7.47
CA VAL A 489 1.60 30.10 7.58
C VAL A 489 1.16 29.89 9.03
N GLU A 490 -0.14 30.04 9.27
CA GLU A 490 -0.76 29.74 10.55
C GLU A 490 -1.53 28.42 10.48
N ALA A 491 -1.44 27.60 11.53
CA ALA A 491 -2.10 26.30 11.58
C ALA A 491 -2.68 26.02 12.97
N LYS A 492 -3.90 25.47 13.01
CA LYS A 492 -4.60 25.18 14.27
C LYS A 492 -5.48 23.93 14.15
N VAL A 493 -5.52 23.12 15.21
CA VAL A 493 -6.53 22.06 15.38
C VAL A 493 -7.83 22.70 15.87
N ILE A 494 -8.92 22.46 15.16
CA ILE A 494 -10.25 23.05 15.41
C ILE A 494 -11.28 22.04 15.92
N MET A 495 -10.96 20.74 15.83
CA MET A 495 -11.83 19.65 16.30
C MET A 495 -10.96 18.44 16.67
N GLU A 496 -11.37 17.70 17.69
CA GLU A 496 -10.63 16.55 18.23
C GLU A 496 -11.59 15.39 18.56
N LYS A 497 -11.03 14.25 18.96
CA LYS A 497 -11.71 13.05 19.46
C LYS A 497 -12.64 12.37 18.44
N LEU A 498 -12.32 12.48 17.17
CA LEU A 498 -13.04 11.76 16.11
C LEU A 498 -12.50 10.32 16.03
N PRO A 499 -13.34 9.29 16.17
CA PRO A 499 -12.89 7.92 16.47
C PRO A 499 -12.20 7.21 15.30
N THR A 500 -12.50 7.63 14.06
CA THR A 500 -11.96 7.01 12.84
C THR A 500 -11.63 8.04 11.79
N THR A 501 -10.76 7.66 10.85
CA THR A 501 -10.42 8.45 9.67
C THR A 501 -11.63 8.76 8.78
N LYS A 502 -12.62 7.85 8.72
CA LYS A 502 -13.87 8.02 7.98
C LYS A 502 -14.73 9.10 8.62
N VAL A 503 -14.98 8.99 9.93
CA VAL A 503 -15.74 10.02 10.68
C VAL A 503 -15.05 11.38 10.55
N ALA A 504 -13.72 11.44 10.69
CA ALA A 504 -12.97 12.66 10.47
C ALA A 504 -13.12 13.21 9.04
N LYS A 505 -13.24 12.34 8.02
CA LYS A 505 -13.47 12.80 6.64
C LYS A 505 -14.86 13.38 6.45
N ASP A 506 -15.87 12.77 7.05
CA ASP A 506 -17.25 13.24 6.98
C ASP A 506 -17.38 14.62 7.65
N PHE A 507 -16.74 14.80 8.81
CA PHE A 507 -16.67 16.11 9.49
C PHE A 507 -15.86 17.14 8.71
N GLU A 508 -14.70 16.78 8.14
CA GLU A 508 -13.93 17.67 7.25
C GLU A 508 -14.81 18.20 6.11
N THR A 509 -15.57 17.29 5.48
CA THR A 509 -16.47 17.62 4.36
C THR A 509 -17.60 18.54 4.82
N LYS A 510 -18.17 18.30 6.00
CA LYS A 510 -19.19 19.16 6.59
C LYS A 510 -18.67 20.57 6.87
N VAL A 511 -17.49 20.70 7.49
CA VAL A 511 -16.87 22.01 7.77
C VAL A 511 -16.58 22.78 6.48
N LEU A 512 -16.14 22.09 5.43
CA LEU A 512 -15.95 22.69 4.10
C LEU A 512 -17.27 23.16 3.48
N GLN A 513 -18.34 22.38 3.60
CA GLN A 513 -19.67 22.77 3.12
C GLN A 513 -20.21 23.97 3.90
N ASP A 514 -20.08 23.98 5.23
CA ASP A 514 -20.52 25.11 6.06
C ASP A 514 -19.74 26.39 5.73
N TYR A 515 -18.44 26.29 5.45
CA TYR A 515 -17.63 27.41 4.99
C TYR A 515 -18.08 27.92 3.62
N PHE A 516 -18.33 27.02 2.67
CA PHE A 516 -18.82 27.37 1.34
C PHE A 516 -20.20 28.02 1.40
N ASP A 517 -21.14 27.46 2.18
CA ASP A 517 -22.49 28.00 2.33
C ASP A 517 -22.45 29.47 2.80
N ARG A 518 -21.52 29.81 3.70
CA ARG A 518 -21.35 31.18 4.22
C ARG A 518 -20.61 32.14 3.28
N THR A 519 -19.61 31.65 2.55
CA THR A 519 -18.67 32.52 1.83
C THR A 519 -18.78 32.44 0.32
N GLN A 520 -19.46 31.41 -0.19
CA GLN A 520 -19.48 31.01 -1.60
C GLN A 520 -18.08 30.76 -2.19
N ILE A 521 -17.07 30.51 -1.34
CA ILE A 521 -15.68 30.29 -1.72
C ILE A 521 -15.26 28.89 -1.26
N VAL A 522 -14.58 28.16 -2.15
CA VAL A 522 -13.85 26.94 -1.77
C VAL A 522 -12.39 27.32 -1.47
N PRO A 523 -11.85 26.99 -0.28
CA PRO A 523 -10.46 27.27 0.05
C PRO A 523 -9.51 26.67 -1.01
N GLU A 524 -8.46 27.41 -1.37
CA GLU A 524 -7.56 27.06 -2.48
C GLU A 524 -7.01 25.63 -2.34
N GLY A 525 -6.57 25.26 -1.14
CA GLY A 525 -6.04 23.94 -0.81
C GLY A 525 -7.07 22.81 -0.84
N ASN A 526 -8.36 23.11 -1.00
CA ASN A 526 -9.46 22.15 -1.08
C ASN A 526 -10.19 22.13 -2.44
N LYS A 527 -9.89 23.04 -3.39
CA LYS A 527 -10.58 23.13 -4.70
C LYS A 527 -10.60 21.83 -5.51
N ARG A 528 -9.57 20.99 -5.36
CA ARG A 528 -9.49 19.69 -6.05
C ARG A 528 -10.18 18.55 -5.30
N SER A 529 -10.26 18.64 -3.97
CA SER A 529 -10.73 17.56 -3.10
C SER A 529 -12.14 17.76 -2.57
N PHE A 530 -12.74 18.93 -2.80
CA PHE A 530 -14.07 19.28 -2.35
C PHE A 530 -14.89 19.86 -3.51
N LYS A 531 -16.06 19.28 -3.73
CA LYS A 531 -17.08 19.82 -4.64
C LYS A 531 -18.29 20.21 -3.79
N PRO A 532 -18.62 21.50 -3.70
CA PRO A 532 -19.74 21.95 -2.88
C PRO A 532 -21.06 21.46 -3.44
N ILE A 533 -21.98 21.10 -2.55
CA ILE A 533 -23.37 20.86 -2.89
C ILE A 533 -24.04 22.23 -2.98
N LEU A 534 -24.56 22.58 -4.15
CA LEU A 534 -25.34 23.81 -4.33
C LEU A 534 -26.73 23.58 -3.77
N LYS A 535 -27.18 24.46 -2.85
CA LYS A 535 -28.59 24.48 -2.44
C LYS A 535 -29.43 24.90 -3.65
N PRO A 536 -30.57 24.23 -3.91
CA PRO A 536 -31.47 24.67 -4.98
C PRO A 536 -31.90 26.11 -4.69
N SER A 537 -31.74 27.00 -5.68
CA SER A 537 -32.24 28.36 -5.59
C SER A 537 -33.73 28.32 -5.27
N PRO A 538 -34.23 29.13 -4.30
CA PRO A 538 -35.66 29.27 -4.13
C PRO A 538 -36.24 29.75 -5.46
N LYS A 539 -37.19 28.99 -6.03
CA LYS A 539 -37.94 29.42 -7.20
C LYS A 539 -38.58 30.77 -6.82
N CYS A 540 -38.20 31.83 -7.52
CA CYS A 540 -38.92 33.09 -7.45
C CYS A 540 -40.38 32.81 -7.81
N GLY A 541 -41.27 32.96 -6.84
CA GLY A 541 -42.72 32.90 -7.02
C GLY A 541 -43.25 34.21 -7.59
#